data_AF-A0A3N5TBX3-F1
#
_entry.id   AF-A0A3N5TBX3-F1
#
_cell.length_a   1.000
_cell.length_b   1.000
_cell.length_c   1.000
_cell.angle_alpha   90.00
_cell.angle_beta   90.00
_cell.angle_gamma   90.00
#
_symmetry.space_group_name_H-M   'P 1'
#
loop_
_entity.id
_entity.type
_entity.pdbx_description
1 polymer ?
#
loop_
_entity_poly.entity_id
_entity_poly.type
_entity_poly.pdbx_seq_one_letter_code
_entity_poly.pdbx_strand_id
1 'polypeptide(L)'
;MKDGRVADPSPDRRSSYDRREAYELGYFEQGGIERRSGIENRRKRDRRLHCVPVRRYSNLQLRLGELGLWEWNTVANQLEVNERWLSMLGLDAQCPMPTVEMWNALVHPDDMPRLDVLINDVILNPAGGEFEAEIRARHRDGHFVWILHKGAVVERAADGSTLRVVGTHTDITGRKRAEEELWNREERQHRIVTTSNDAFLLRSKEIVTYANPAALKLFRAKHPGDLIGKRYLDL
;
A
#
# COMPACT_ATOMS: atom_id res chain seq x y z
N MET A 1 11.47 -53.14 -12.85
CA MET A 1 10.28 -53.28 -13.72
C MET A 1 9.09 -53.53 -12.80
N LYS A 2 8.00 -52.75 -12.71
CA LYS A 2 7.48 -51.61 -13.44
C LYS A 2 6.53 -50.82 -12.51
N ASP A 3 6.58 -49.50 -12.65
CA ASP A 3 5.53 -48.49 -12.56
C ASP A 3 4.53 -48.46 -11.40
N GLY A 4 4.72 -47.43 -10.57
CA GLY A 4 3.65 -46.75 -9.86
C GLY A 4 2.87 -45.81 -10.79
N ARG A 5 1.54 -45.86 -10.68
CA ARG A 5 0.64 -44.78 -11.09
C ARG A 5 -0.36 -44.58 -9.96
N VAL A 6 -0.14 -43.56 -9.16
CA VAL A 6 -1.17 -43.00 -8.27
C VAL A 6 -1.94 -42.00 -9.12
N ALA A 7 -3.23 -42.27 -9.31
CA ALA A 7 -4.16 -41.40 -10.00
C ALA A 7 -4.45 -40.17 -9.13
N ASP A 8 -4.30 -39.00 -9.76
CA ASP A 8 -4.62 -37.68 -9.26
C ASP A 8 -6.14 -37.41 -9.38
N PRO A 9 -6.89 -37.13 -8.30
CA PRO A 9 -8.24 -36.63 -8.42
C PRO A 9 -8.22 -35.11 -8.51
N SER A 10 -8.24 -34.61 -9.75
CA SER A 10 -8.58 -33.23 -10.08
C SER A 10 -9.98 -32.87 -9.56
N PRO A 11 -10.17 -31.77 -8.80
CA PRO A 11 -11.49 -31.20 -8.58
C PRO A 11 -11.76 -30.12 -9.62
N ASP A 12 -12.53 -30.51 -10.64
CA ASP A 12 -13.34 -29.60 -11.45
C ASP A 12 -14.28 -28.82 -10.51
N ARG A 13 -13.96 -27.56 -10.21
CA ARG A 13 -14.87 -26.62 -9.55
C ARG A 13 -15.24 -25.52 -10.54
N ARG A 14 -16.20 -25.84 -11.39
CA ARG A 14 -17.07 -24.84 -12.02
C ARG A 14 -17.76 -24.00 -10.95
N SER A 15 -17.40 -22.72 -10.96
CA SER A 15 -18.28 -21.55 -10.89
C SER A 15 -19.70 -21.82 -10.37
N SER A 16 -19.95 -21.41 -9.13
CA SER A 16 -21.23 -20.86 -8.71
C SER A 16 -20.98 -19.91 -7.55
N TYR A 17 -20.32 -18.79 -7.84
CA TYR A 17 -20.34 -17.66 -6.91
C TYR A 17 -21.71 -16.99 -7.06
N ASP A 18 -22.58 -17.26 -6.09
CA ASP A 18 -23.91 -16.66 -6.02
C ASP A 18 -23.77 -15.15 -5.86
N ARG A 19 -24.33 -14.42 -6.82
CA ARG A 19 -24.13 -12.97 -7.03
C ARG A 19 -24.85 -12.11 -5.98
N ARG A 20 -25.42 -12.72 -4.94
CA ARG A 20 -26.27 -12.06 -3.94
C ARG A 20 -25.67 -11.92 -2.54
N GLU A 21 -24.59 -12.63 -2.19
CA GLU A 21 -24.01 -12.56 -0.84
C GLU A 21 -22.91 -11.49 -0.65
N ALA A 22 -22.42 -10.85 -1.72
CA ALA A 22 -21.41 -9.78 -1.60
C ALA A 22 -21.98 -8.44 -1.07
N TYR A 23 -23.30 -8.33 -0.91
CA TYR A 23 -23.98 -7.10 -0.46
C TYR A 23 -24.52 -7.17 0.99
N GLU A 24 -24.30 -8.26 1.72
CA GLU A 24 -24.85 -8.47 3.08
C GLU A 24 -23.78 -8.62 4.18
N LEU A 25 -22.58 -8.05 4.01
CA LEU A 25 -21.72 -7.75 5.16
C LEU A 25 -21.99 -6.33 5.65
N GLY A 26 -23.12 -6.19 6.34
CA GLY A 26 -23.47 -5.01 7.11
C GLY A 26 -22.55 -4.83 8.32
N TYR A 27 -21.65 -3.85 8.23
CA TYR A 27 -21.00 -3.14 9.34
C TYR A 27 -20.63 -1.77 8.74
N PHE A 28 -21.23 -0.62 9.06
CA PHE A 28 -21.53 -0.03 10.35
C PHE A 28 -22.77 0.90 10.26
N GLU A 29 -23.68 0.77 11.22
CA GLU A 29 -24.59 1.85 11.62
C GLU A 29 -23.86 2.86 12.51
N GLN A 30 -24.12 4.14 12.20
CA GLN A 30 -24.06 5.34 13.04
C GLN A 30 -22.74 5.74 13.71
N GLY A 31 -22.10 6.73 13.08
CA GLY A 31 -21.01 7.52 13.64
C GLY A 31 -20.70 8.79 12.85
N GLY A 32 -21.71 9.66 12.67
CA GLY A 32 -21.54 11.11 12.47
C GLY A 32 -20.83 11.61 11.20
N ILE A 33 -21.60 11.80 10.11
CA ILE A 33 -21.37 12.94 9.20
C ILE A 33 -22.63 13.82 9.29
N GLU A 34 -22.68 14.65 10.33
CA GLU A 34 -23.55 15.81 10.32
C GLU A 34 -23.06 16.75 9.23
N ARG A 35 -23.84 16.80 8.16
CA ARG A 35 -23.72 17.74 7.07
C ARG A 35 -23.93 19.15 7.62
N ARG A 36 -22.87 19.96 7.75
CA ARG A 36 -23.02 21.41 7.74
C ARG A 36 -23.09 21.91 6.30
N SER A 37 -24.34 21.90 5.84
CA SER A 37 -24.96 22.81 4.88
C SER A 37 -24.20 24.12 4.65
N GLY A 38 -23.93 24.43 3.37
CA GLY A 38 -23.43 25.75 3.00
C GLY A 38 -23.23 25.99 1.50
N ILE A 39 -23.95 25.34 0.58
CA ILE A 39 -24.04 25.79 -0.81
C ILE A 39 -25.49 25.63 -1.28
N GLU A 40 -26.29 26.66 -1.02
CA GLU A 40 -27.66 26.77 -1.48
C GLU A 40 -27.71 27.24 -2.94
N ASN A 41 -28.37 26.44 -3.78
CA ASN A 41 -29.12 26.81 -4.98
C ASN A 41 -28.60 27.93 -5.91
N ARG A 42 -28.16 27.55 -7.13
CA ARG A 42 -28.64 28.22 -8.34
C ARG A 42 -28.59 27.35 -9.62
N ARG A 43 -29.81 27.00 -10.04
CA ARG A 43 -30.34 26.88 -11.41
C ARG A 43 -29.95 25.67 -12.28
N LYS A 44 -30.93 24.75 -12.33
CA LYS A 44 -31.25 23.82 -13.42
C LYS A 44 -31.29 24.51 -14.80
N ARG A 45 -30.64 23.88 -15.79
CA ARG A 45 -30.86 23.82 -17.27
C ARG A 45 -29.44 23.65 -17.85
N ASP A 46 -29.03 22.58 -18.52
CA ASP A 46 -29.72 21.80 -19.55
C ASP A 46 -29.12 20.39 -19.60
N ARG A 47 -29.97 19.36 -19.75
CA ARG A 47 -29.55 17.94 -19.85
C ARG A 47 -29.07 17.66 -21.27
N ARG A 48 -27.76 17.61 -21.47
CA ARG A 48 -27.11 16.66 -22.40
C ARG A 48 -25.80 16.21 -21.77
N LEU A 49 -25.78 15.00 -21.22
CA LEU A 49 -24.55 14.26 -20.95
C LEU A 49 -23.88 14.06 -22.31
N HIS A 50 -23.03 15.00 -22.70
CA HIS A 50 -22.09 14.79 -23.77
C HIS A 50 -20.98 13.92 -23.19
N CYS A 51 -20.97 12.62 -23.55
CA CYS A 51 -19.73 11.85 -23.51
C CYS A 51 -18.76 12.55 -24.47
N VAL A 52 -17.88 13.39 -23.94
CA VAL A 52 -16.72 13.85 -24.69
C VAL A 52 -15.79 12.64 -24.77
N PRO A 53 -15.35 12.22 -25.97
CA PRO A 53 -14.35 11.16 -26.06
C PRO A 53 -13.08 11.67 -25.38
N VAL A 54 -12.75 11.08 -24.22
CA VAL A 54 -11.50 11.35 -23.50
C VAL A 54 -10.38 11.07 -24.49
N ARG A 55 -9.66 12.12 -24.87
CA ARG A 55 -8.51 12.00 -25.76
C ARG A 55 -7.51 11.05 -25.09
N ARG A 56 -7.35 9.88 -25.71
CA ARG A 56 -6.29 8.90 -25.49
C ARG A 56 -4.96 9.57 -25.12
N TYR A 57 -4.60 9.54 -23.84
CA TYR A 57 -3.19 9.42 -23.43
C TYR A 57 -2.80 7.93 -23.47
N SER A 58 -3.14 7.22 -24.54
CA SER A 58 -2.76 5.82 -24.74
C SER A 58 -1.39 5.65 -25.42
N ASN A 59 -0.61 6.72 -25.57
CA ASN A 59 0.54 6.73 -26.48
C ASN A 59 1.84 7.30 -25.86
N LEU A 60 1.99 7.33 -24.53
CA LEU A 60 3.35 7.40 -23.96
C LEU A 60 3.82 5.99 -23.62
N GLN A 61 4.79 5.54 -24.42
CA GLN A 61 5.43 4.24 -24.41
C GLN A 61 5.98 3.88 -23.02
N LEU A 62 5.27 3.05 -22.26
CA LEU A 62 5.93 2.18 -21.30
C LEU A 62 5.39 0.77 -21.47
N ARG A 63 6.07 0.01 -22.33
CA ARG A 63 6.14 -1.45 -22.24
C ARG A 63 6.92 -1.90 -20.99
N LEU A 64 6.96 -1.09 -19.92
CA LEU A 64 7.43 -1.47 -18.60
C LEU A 64 6.19 -1.91 -17.82
N GLY A 65 5.78 -3.16 -18.09
CA GLY A 65 4.48 -3.75 -17.79
C GLY A 65 4.18 -4.06 -16.32
N GLU A 66 4.50 -3.16 -15.39
CA GLU A 66 4.24 -3.39 -13.96
C GLU A 66 3.37 -2.32 -13.29
N LEU A 67 3.13 -1.17 -13.94
CA LEU A 67 2.40 -0.04 -13.35
C LEU A 67 0.88 -0.13 -13.61
N GLY A 68 0.11 -0.04 -12.52
CA GLY A 68 -1.31 0.29 -12.60
C GLY A 68 -1.46 1.78 -12.89
N LEU A 69 -2.24 2.14 -13.90
CA LEU A 69 -2.53 3.53 -14.24
C LEU A 69 -3.96 3.84 -13.84
N TRP A 70 -4.17 5.06 -13.33
CA TRP A 70 -5.50 5.54 -13.00
C TRP A 70 -5.64 7.03 -13.33
N GLU A 71 -6.86 7.42 -13.70
CA GLU A 71 -7.26 8.79 -13.96
C GLU A 71 -8.60 9.05 -13.26
N TRP A 72 -8.67 10.11 -12.46
CA TRP A 72 -9.88 10.55 -11.80
C TRP A 72 -10.34 11.89 -12.38
N ASN A 73 -11.54 11.88 -12.97
CA ASN A 73 -12.29 13.08 -13.29
C ASN A 73 -13.11 13.50 -12.06
N THR A 74 -12.71 14.59 -11.42
CA THR A 74 -13.30 15.08 -10.18
C THR A 74 -14.69 15.67 -10.37
N VAL A 75 -15.02 16.16 -11.58
CA VAL A 75 -16.33 16.75 -11.89
C VAL A 75 -17.37 15.67 -12.13
N ALA A 76 -17.03 14.67 -12.95
CA ALA A 76 -17.91 13.55 -13.25
C ALA A 76 -17.88 12.46 -12.16
N ASN A 77 -16.92 12.55 -11.23
CA ASN A 77 -16.57 11.51 -10.27
C ASN A 77 -16.34 10.14 -10.92
N GLN A 78 -15.56 10.12 -12.00
CA GLN A 78 -15.27 8.93 -12.79
C GLN A 78 -13.82 8.54 -12.64
N LEU A 79 -13.57 7.27 -12.33
CA LEU A 79 -12.24 6.69 -12.22
C LEU A 79 -12.03 5.74 -13.41
N GLU A 80 -11.03 6.05 -14.23
CA GLU A 80 -10.57 5.18 -15.31
C GLU A 80 -9.27 4.51 -14.88
N VAL A 81 -9.13 3.22 -15.17
CA VAL A 81 -7.92 2.45 -14.80
C VAL A 81 -7.49 1.54 -15.94
N ASN A 82 -6.21 1.13 -15.94
CA ASN A 82 -5.72 0.10 -16.85
C ASN A 82 -5.89 -1.33 -16.29
N GLU A 83 -5.66 -2.34 -17.14
CA GLU A 83 -5.77 -3.76 -16.76
C GLU A 83 -4.82 -4.17 -15.63
N ARG A 84 -3.62 -3.57 -15.56
CA ARG A 84 -2.65 -3.87 -14.51
C ARG A 84 -3.17 -3.46 -13.12
N TRP A 85 -3.84 -2.32 -13.02
CA TRP A 85 -4.49 -1.88 -11.78
C TRP A 85 -5.46 -2.93 -11.23
N LEU A 86 -6.33 -3.46 -12.11
CA LEU A 86 -7.29 -4.50 -11.75
C LEU A 86 -6.57 -5.78 -11.32
N SER A 87 -5.59 -6.21 -12.14
CA SER A 87 -4.83 -7.44 -11.91
C SER A 87 -4.08 -7.45 -10.58
N MET A 88 -3.54 -6.31 -10.13
CA MET A 88 -2.85 -6.19 -8.84
C MET A 88 -3.78 -6.41 -7.63
N LEU A 89 -5.07 -6.15 -7.79
CA LEU A 89 -6.10 -6.38 -6.77
C LEU A 89 -6.87 -7.69 -6.99
N GLY A 90 -6.46 -8.46 -8.02
CA GLY A 90 -7.10 -9.69 -8.49
C GLY A 90 -8.45 -9.46 -9.17
N LEU A 91 -8.84 -8.21 -9.38
CA LEU A 91 -10.07 -7.85 -10.06
C LEU A 91 -9.94 -8.17 -11.56
N ASP A 92 -11.05 -8.56 -12.17
CA ASP A 92 -11.13 -8.79 -13.62
C ASP A 92 -11.77 -7.59 -14.32
N ALA A 93 -11.60 -7.53 -15.65
CA ALA A 93 -12.23 -6.51 -16.49
C ALA A 93 -13.76 -6.64 -16.59
N GLN A 94 -14.35 -7.68 -15.99
CA GLN A 94 -15.79 -7.92 -15.96
C GLN A 94 -16.43 -7.33 -14.69
N CYS A 95 -15.61 -6.94 -13.72
CA CYS A 95 -16.01 -6.15 -12.57
C CYS A 95 -16.58 -4.80 -13.06
N PRO A 96 -17.68 -4.30 -12.45
CA PRO A 96 -18.14 -2.95 -12.74
C PRO A 96 -16.98 -1.96 -12.61
N MET A 97 -16.93 -0.99 -13.53
CA MET A 97 -15.86 0.01 -13.59
C MET A 97 -15.58 0.55 -12.19
N PRO A 98 -14.31 0.55 -11.75
CA PRO A 98 -13.96 1.00 -10.41
C PRO A 98 -14.40 2.45 -10.20
N THR A 99 -14.95 2.73 -9.02
CA THR A 99 -15.25 4.10 -8.59
C THR A 99 -14.26 4.53 -7.52
N VAL A 100 -14.22 5.84 -7.22
CA VAL A 100 -13.41 6.36 -6.12
C VAL A 100 -13.87 5.77 -4.79
N GLU A 101 -15.17 5.59 -4.60
CA GLU A 101 -15.74 4.98 -3.38
C GLU A 101 -15.32 3.52 -3.25
N MET A 102 -15.31 2.77 -4.37
CA MET A 102 -14.84 1.39 -4.38
C MET A 102 -13.36 1.32 -3.99
N TRP A 103 -12.53 2.18 -4.59
CA TRP A 103 -11.12 2.27 -4.22
C TRP A 103 -10.93 2.58 -2.74
N ASN A 104 -11.62 3.60 -2.23
CA ASN A 104 -11.53 3.98 -0.82
C ASN A 104 -11.95 2.83 0.11
N ALA A 105 -12.94 2.02 -0.28
CA ALA A 105 -13.35 0.85 0.50
C ALA A 105 -12.33 -0.31 0.48
N LEU A 106 -11.40 -0.34 -0.49
CA LEU A 106 -10.33 -1.33 -0.55
C LEU A 106 -9.11 -0.92 0.29
N VAL A 107 -8.88 0.38 0.49
CA VAL A 107 -7.76 0.87 1.29
C VAL A 107 -7.96 0.50 2.77
N HIS A 108 -6.89 0.11 3.43
CA HIS A 108 -6.90 -0.25 4.84
C HIS A 108 -7.34 0.95 5.70
N PRO A 109 -8.24 0.75 6.70
CA PRO A 109 -8.80 1.85 7.49
C PRO A 109 -7.75 2.71 8.19
N ASP A 110 -6.67 2.11 8.72
CA ASP A 110 -5.58 2.87 9.34
C ASP A 110 -4.82 3.79 8.38
N ASP A 111 -4.80 3.47 7.07
CA ASP A 111 -4.03 4.23 6.08
C ASP A 111 -4.88 5.38 5.51
N MET A 112 -6.21 5.30 5.60
CA MET A 112 -7.15 6.26 5.01
C MET A 112 -7.01 7.69 5.53
N PRO A 113 -6.96 7.97 6.86
CA PRO A 113 -6.90 9.33 7.36
C PRO A 113 -5.68 10.10 6.84
N ARG A 114 -4.54 9.41 6.73
CA ARG A 114 -3.31 10.01 6.19
C ARG A 114 -3.41 10.23 4.69
N LEU A 115 -3.96 9.26 3.96
CA LEU A 115 -4.14 9.36 2.51
C LEU A 115 -5.07 10.52 2.14
N ASP A 116 -6.19 10.67 2.85
CA ASP A 116 -7.15 11.74 2.62
C ASP A 116 -6.53 13.13 2.80
N VAL A 117 -5.70 13.33 3.84
CA VAL A 117 -4.99 14.60 4.04
C VAL A 117 -4.05 14.88 2.87
N LEU A 118 -3.22 13.91 2.48
CA LEU A 118 -2.27 14.04 1.37
C LEU A 118 -2.95 14.39 0.05
N ILE A 119 -4.04 13.70 -0.27
CA ILE A 119 -4.79 13.94 -1.51
C ILE A 119 -5.46 15.31 -1.47
N ASN A 120 -6.10 15.68 -0.36
CA ASN A 120 -6.76 16.99 -0.22
C ASN A 120 -5.76 18.14 -0.30
N ASP A 121 -4.58 18.02 0.31
CA ASP A 121 -3.53 19.03 0.23
C ASP A 121 -3.14 19.31 -1.22
N VAL A 122 -3.02 18.27 -2.05
CA VAL A 122 -2.67 18.43 -3.48
C VAL A 122 -3.85 18.96 -4.30
N ILE A 123 -5.06 18.47 -4.06
CA ILE A 123 -6.26 18.88 -4.82
C ILE A 123 -6.58 20.35 -4.55
N LEU A 124 -6.53 20.77 -3.29
CA LEU A 124 -6.89 22.13 -2.87
C LEU A 124 -5.78 23.15 -3.13
N ASN A 125 -4.53 22.72 -3.32
CA ASN A 125 -3.41 23.63 -3.58
C ASN A 125 -3.46 24.21 -5.02
N PRO A 126 -3.67 25.52 -5.19
CA PRO A 126 -3.74 26.16 -6.50
C PRO A 126 -2.41 26.10 -7.28
N ALA A 127 -1.28 25.98 -6.58
CA ALA A 127 0.03 25.81 -7.21
C ALA A 127 0.21 24.42 -7.85
N GLY A 128 -0.74 23.51 -7.64
CA GLY A 128 -0.63 22.11 -8.03
C GLY A 128 0.23 21.32 -7.04
N GLY A 129 0.55 20.08 -7.43
CA GLY A 129 1.38 19.20 -6.62
C GLY A 129 1.25 17.74 -7.01
N GLU A 130 2.09 16.94 -6.39
CA GLU A 130 2.10 15.50 -6.47
C GLU A 130 2.00 14.94 -5.05
N PHE A 131 1.32 13.81 -4.90
CA PHE A 131 1.33 13.05 -3.67
C PHE A 131 1.94 11.68 -3.90
N GLU A 132 2.54 11.14 -2.84
CA GLU A 132 3.07 9.79 -2.79
C GLU A 132 2.73 9.19 -1.42
N ALA A 133 2.18 7.98 -1.42
CA ALA A 133 1.88 7.24 -0.21
C ALA A 133 2.07 5.73 -0.42
N GLU A 134 2.62 5.05 0.56
CA GLU A 134 2.58 3.59 0.65
C GLU A 134 1.35 3.21 1.48
N ILE A 135 0.45 2.42 0.91
CA ILE A 135 -0.81 2.04 1.53
C ILE A 135 -1.08 0.55 1.35
N ARG A 136 -1.93 0.00 2.21
CA ARG A 136 -2.45 -1.36 2.07
C ARG A 136 -3.80 -1.31 1.38
N ALA A 137 -3.95 -2.09 0.31
CA ALA A 137 -5.22 -2.28 -0.38
C ALA A 137 -5.64 -3.76 -0.28
N ARG A 138 -6.94 -4.01 -0.09
CA ARG A 138 -7.50 -5.35 0.05
C ARG A 138 -7.62 -6.02 -1.31
N HIS A 139 -6.96 -7.17 -1.47
CA HIS A 139 -7.11 -8.06 -2.62
C HIS A 139 -8.49 -8.74 -2.58
N ARG A 140 -9.00 -9.16 -3.75
CA ARG A 140 -10.25 -9.98 -3.83
C ARG A 140 -10.23 -11.24 -2.95
N ASP A 141 -9.05 -11.80 -2.73
CA ASP A 141 -8.86 -13.03 -1.94
C ASP A 141 -8.73 -12.73 -0.43
N GLY A 142 -8.98 -11.49 -0.02
CA GLY A 142 -9.06 -11.07 1.39
C GLY A 142 -7.74 -10.67 2.04
N HIS A 143 -6.60 -10.95 1.43
CA HIS A 143 -5.29 -10.49 1.92
C HIS A 143 -5.00 -9.04 1.51
N PHE A 144 -4.00 -8.40 2.14
CA PHE A 144 -3.55 -7.06 1.76
C PHE A 144 -2.36 -7.09 0.81
N VAL A 145 -2.40 -6.18 -0.16
CA VAL A 145 -1.32 -5.85 -1.10
C VAL A 145 -0.81 -4.47 -0.74
N TRP A 146 0.51 -4.30 -0.66
CA TRP A 146 1.11 -2.99 -0.47
C TRP A 146 1.22 -2.28 -1.81
N ILE A 147 0.63 -1.09 -1.89
CA ILE A 147 0.61 -0.26 -3.10
C ILE A 147 1.34 1.04 -2.81
N LEU A 148 2.31 1.37 -3.67
CA LEU A 148 2.82 2.72 -3.81
C LEU A 148 1.85 3.51 -4.68
N HIS A 149 1.10 4.40 -4.04
CA HIS A 149 0.10 5.25 -4.65
C HIS A 149 0.70 6.63 -4.92
N LYS A 150 0.82 6.97 -6.20
CA LYS A 150 1.25 8.30 -6.65
C LYS A 150 0.16 8.96 -7.47
N GLY A 151 0.03 10.27 -7.35
CA GLY A 151 -0.88 11.04 -8.20
C GLY A 151 -0.54 12.51 -8.26
N ALA A 152 -1.01 13.16 -9.32
CA ALA A 152 -0.78 14.56 -9.60
C ALA A 152 -2.01 15.20 -10.26
N VAL A 153 -2.27 16.47 -9.94
CA VAL A 153 -3.30 17.25 -10.64
C VAL A 153 -2.76 17.68 -12.00
N VAL A 154 -3.46 17.31 -13.08
CA VAL A 154 -3.04 17.60 -14.47
C VAL A 154 -3.94 18.59 -15.17
N GLU A 155 -5.15 18.82 -14.68
CA GLU A 155 -6.09 19.76 -15.28
C GLU A 155 -6.86 20.51 -14.19
N ARG A 156 -6.95 21.83 -14.33
CA ARG A 156 -7.73 22.74 -13.47
C ARG A 156 -8.62 23.63 -14.32
N ALA A 157 -9.75 24.03 -13.76
CA ALA A 157 -10.63 25.03 -14.37
C ALA A 157 -10.08 26.45 -14.16
N ALA A 158 -10.67 27.41 -14.86
CA ALA A 158 -10.31 28.83 -14.74
C ALA A 158 -10.54 29.42 -13.33
N ASP A 159 -11.44 28.81 -12.53
CA ASP A 159 -11.69 29.19 -11.15
C ASP A 159 -10.72 28.53 -10.14
N GLY A 160 -9.75 27.74 -10.63
CA GLY A 160 -8.76 27.03 -9.83
C GLY A 160 -9.21 25.65 -9.34
N SER A 161 -10.47 25.25 -9.55
CA SER A 161 -10.94 23.91 -9.17
C SER A 161 -10.22 22.80 -9.95
N THR A 162 -9.89 21.71 -9.25
CA THR A 162 -9.29 20.52 -9.88
C THR A 162 -10.31 19.85 -10.79
N LEU A 163 -9.92 19.56 -12.03
CA LEU A 163 -10.74 18.83 -13.01
C LEU A 163 -10.30 17.39 -13.18
N ARG A 164 -8.98 17.14 -13.21
CA ARG A 164 -8.42 15.80 -13.43
C ARG A 164 -7.17 15.55 -12.60
N VAL A 165 -7.10 14.36 -12.04
CA VAL A 165 -5.96 13.80 -11.33
C VAL A 165 -5.55 12.52 -12.02
N VAL A 166 -4.27 12.32 -12.28
CA VAL A 166 -3.75 11.07 -12.84
C VAL A 166 -2.66 10.54 -11.95
N GLY A 167 -2.43 9.23 -12.01
CA GLY A 167 -1.42 8.63 -11.18
C GLY A 167 -1.09 7.20 -11.52
N THR A 168 -0.25 6.64 -10.66
CA THR A 168 0.22 5.26 -10.77
C THR A 168 0.06 4.52 -9.46
N HIS A 169 -0.21 3.23 -9.58
CA HIS A 169 -0.12 2.24 -8.51
C HIS A 169 0.99 1.26 -8.85
N THR A 170 1.88 1.01 -7.90
CA THR A 170 2.92 0.00 -8.02
C THR A 170 2.79 -0.99 -6.86
N ASP A 171 2.71 -2.28 -7.15
CA ASP A 171 2.78 -3.31 -6.12
C ASP A 171 4.19 -3.35 -5.53
N ILE A 172 4.30 -3.01 -4.24
CA ILE A 172 5.54 -3.02 -3.47
C ILE A 172 5.52 -4.11 -2.39
N THR A 173 4.59 -5.06 -2.47
CA THR A 173 4.44 -6.16 -1.50
C THR A 173 5.70 -6.99 -1.39
N GLY A 174 6.35 -7.30 -2.52
CA GLY A 174 7.62 -8.03 -2.51
C GLY A 174 8.72 -7.28 -1.75
N ARG A 175 8.82 -5.96 -1.95
CA ARG A 175 9.76 -5.10 -1.21
C ARG A 175 9.44 -5.07 0.28
N LYS A 176 8.17 -4.91 0.66
CA LYS A 176 7.75 -4.87 2.06
C LYS A 176 7.99 -6.19 2.80
N ARG A 177 7.74 -7.33 2.14
CA ARG A 177 8.07 -8.66 2.69
C ARG A 177 9.58 -8.82 2.90
N ALA A 178 10.40 -8.35 1.96
CA ALA A 178 11.85 -8.39 2.11
C ALA A 178 12.34 -7.50 3.27
N GLU A 179 11.79 -6.28 3.41
CA GLU A 179 12.07 -5.38 4.55
C GLU A 179 11.70 -6.04 5.89
N GLU A 180 10.51 -6.64 5.97
CA GLU A 180 10.03 -7.34 7.17
C GLU A 180 10.86 -8.58 7.52
N GLU A 181 11.25 -9.39 6.52
CA GLU A 181 12.12 -10.53 6.72
C GLU A 181 13.50 -10.14 7.25
N LEU A 182 14.08 -9.06 6.72
CA LEU A 182 15.37 -8.55 7.18
C LEU A 182 15.25 -8.08 8.64
N TRP A 183 14.24 -7.28 8.94
CA TRP A 183 13.97 -6.80 10.30
C TRP A 183 13.82 -7.95 11.29
N ASN A 184 12.99 -8.94 10.96
CA ASN A 184 12.75 -10.10 11.83
C ASN A 184 14.01 -10.96 12.01
N ARG A 185 14.86 -11.06 10.99
CA ARG A 185 16.15 -11.76 11.11
C ARG A 185 17.10 -11.00 12.03
N GLU A 186 17.23 -9.70 11.88
CA GLU A 186 18.07 -8.86 12.73
C GLU A 186 17.60 -8.88 14.19
N GLU A 187 16.30 -8.71 14.44
CA GLU A 187 15.71 -8.80 15.77
C GLU A 187 15.94 -10.18 16.40
N ARG A 188 15.74 -11.26 15.62
CA ARG A 188 15.96 -12.62 16.11
C ARG A 188 17.43 -12.85 16.47
N GLN A 189 18.36 -12.39 15.63
CA GLN A 189 19.79 -12.48 15.91
C GLN A 189 20.16 -11.70 17.17
N HIS A 190 19.69 -10.45 17.27
CA HIS A 190 19.94 -9.60 18.44
C HIS A 190 19.39 -10.24 19.73
N ARG A 191 18.16 -10.79 19.69
CA ARG A 191 17.55 -11.49 20.82
C ARG A 191 18.34 -12.73 21.25
N ILE A 192 18.81 -13.55 20.32
CA ILE A 192 19.61 -14.75 20.66
C ILE A 192 20.88 -14.34 21.40
N VAL A 193 21.62 -13.35 20.89
CA VAL A 193 22.90 -12.94 21.49
C VAL A 193 22.68 -12.24 22.84
N THR A 194 21.67 -11.40 22.96
CA THR A 194 21.38 -10.66 24.21
C THR A 194 20.82 -11.52 25.33
N THR A 195 20.04 -12.56 25.00
CA THR A 195 19.45 -13.47 26.01
C THR A 195 20.30 -14.70 26.29
N SER A 196 21.37 -14.93 25.52
CA SER A 196 22.27 -16.05 25.79
C SER A 196 22.99 -15.87 27.13
N ASN A 197 23.18 -16.98 27.82
CA ASN A 197 24.00 -17.05 29.03
C ASN A 197 25.50 -17.11 28.72
N ASP A 198 25.87 -17.40 27.47
CA ASP A 198 27.26 -17.39 27.03
C ASP A 198 27.72 -15.96 26.76
N ALA A 199 28.97 -15.66 27.14
CA ALA A 199 29.57 -14.36 26.90
C ALA A 199 29.94 -14.21 25.42
N PHE A 200 29.31 -13.26 24.74
CA PHE A 200 29.61 -12.88 23.37
C PHE A 200 30.31 -11.53 23.31
N LEU A 201 31.45 -11.50 22.63
CA LEU A 201 32.19 -10.29 22.27
C LEU A 201 32.41 -10.27 20.77
N LEU A 202 32.11 -9.14 20.11
CA LEU A 202 32.57 -8.89 18.75
C LEU A 202 33.70 -7.86 18.79
N ARG A 203 34.69 -8.05 17.93
CA ARG A 203 35.82 -7.15 17.78
C ARG A 203 36.02 -6.77 16.33
N SER A 204 36.45 -5.53 16.11
CA SER A 204 37.02 -5.08 14.85
C SER A 204 38.48 -4.72 15.08
N LYS A 205 39.37 -5.43 14.38
CA LYS A 205 40.81 -5.44 14.66
C LYS A 205 41.08 -5.81 16.13
N GLU A 206 41.52 -4.85 16.94
CA GLU A 206 41.82 -5.05 18.35
C GLU A 206 40.75 -4.49 19.28
N ILE A 207 39.78 -3.74 18.76
CA ILE A 207 38.80 -3.01 19.56
C ILE A 207 37.51 -3.82 19.66
N VAL A 208 36.98 -3.96 20.88
CA VAL A 208 35.65 -4.55 21.10
C VAL A 208 34.58 -3.60 20.58
N THR A 209 33.72 -4.10 19.70
CA THR A 209 32.64 -3.34 19.08
C THR A 209 31.26 -3.70 19.66
N TYR A 210 31.15 -4.87 20.29
CA TYR A 210 29.91 -5.32 20.92
C TYR A 210 30.21 -6.28 22.07
N ALA A 211 29.40 -6.17 23.13
CA ALA A 211 29.41 -7.09 24.26
C ALA A 211 27.97 -7.35 24.73
N ASN A 212 27.59 -8.62 24.87
CA ASN A 212 26.26 -8.97 25.39
C ASN A 212 26.22 -8.90 26.93
N PRO A 213 25.02 -8.97 27.56
CA PRO A 213 24.89 -8.90 29.02
C PRO A 213 25.66 -9.97 29.79
N ALA A 214 25.79 -11.18 29.24
CA ALA A 214 26.58 -12.25 29.86
C ALA A 214 28.08 -11.91 29.88
N ALA A 215 28.61 -11.31 28.80
CA ALA A 215 29.98 -10.81 28.77
C ALA A 215 30.19 -9.70 29.81
N LEU A 216 29.25 -8.77 29.96
CA LEU A 216 29.34 -7.74 31.01
C LEU A 216 29.45 -8.36 32.41
N LYS A 217 28.65 -9.39 32.71
CA LYS A 217 28.74 -10.14 33.97
C LYS A 217 30.07 -10.84 34.14
N LEU A 218 30.58 -11.49 33.09
CA LEU A 218 31.84 -12.23 33.10
C LEU A 218 33.03 -11.30 33.39
N PHE A 219 33.12 -10.18 32.68
CA PHE A 219 34.18 -9.17 32.84
C PHE A 219 33.90 -8.18 33.98
N ARG A 220 32.84 -8.38 34.76
CA ARG A 220 32.41 -7.52 35.88
C ARG A 220 32.25 -6.03 35.49
N ALA A 221 31.91 -5.79 34.23
CA ALA A 221 31.61 -4.47 33.69
C ALA A 221 30.19 -4.04 34.05
N LYS A 222 30.00 -2.75 34.39
CA LYS A 222 28.68 -2.20 34.75
C LYS A 222 27.96 -1.65 33.54
N HIS A 223 28.71 -1.12 32.58
CA HIS A 223 28.17 -0.51 31.38
C HIS A 223 28.85 -1.08 30.12
N PRO A 224 28.12 -1.19 28.98
CA PRO A 224 28.71 -1.61 27.72
C PRO A 224 29.96 -0.83 27.32
N GLY A 225 30.02 0.47 27.64
CA GLY A 225 31.18 1.34 27.35
C GLY A 225 32.45 1.01 28.13
N ASP A 226 32.36 0.17 29.17
CA ASP A 226 33.55 -0.31 29.89
C ASP A 226 34.33 -1.33 29.04
N LEU A 227 33.62 -2.04 28.14
CA LEU A 227 34.20 -3.04 27.24
C LEU A 227 34.29 -2.53 25.79
N ILE A 228 33.23 -1.89 25.28
CA ILE A 228 33.15 -1.40 23.91
C ILE A 228 34.10 -0.21 23.73
N GLY A 229 34.91 -0.23 22.67
CA GLY A 229 35.92 0.79 22.39
C GLY A 229 37.29 0.51 23.04
N LYS A 230 37.39 -0.51 23.91
CA LYS A 230 38.66 -0.94 24.50
C LYS A 230 39.34 -2.00 23.64
N ARG A 231 40.67 -2.10 23.79
CA ARG A 231 41.43 -3.21 23.20
C ARG A 231 41.11 -4.48 23.97
N TYR A 232 40.76 -5.55 23.28
CA TYR A 232 40.34 -6.80 23.95
C TYR A 232 41.43 -7.46 24.79
N LEU A 233 42.71 -7.18 24.49
CA LEU A 233 43.87 -7.66 25.27
C LEU A 233 44.03 -6.94 26.60
N ASP A 234 43.39 -5.79 26.76
CA ASP A 234 43.49 -4.93 27.94
C ASP A 234 42.24 -5.07 28.85
N LEU A 235 41.39 -6.08 28.59
CA LEU A 235 40.15 -6.40 29.31
C LEU A 235 40.33 -7.44 30.42
#